data_AF-A0A959DPH8-F1
#
_entry.id   AF-A0A959DPH8-F1
#
_cell.length_a   1.000
_cell.length_b   1.000
_cell.length_c   1.000
_cell.angle_alpha   90.00
_cell.angle_beta   90.00
_cell.angle_gamma   90.00
#
_symmetry.space_group_name_H-M   'P 1'
#
loop_
_entity.id
_entity.type
_entity.pdbx_description
1 polymer ?
#
loop_
_entity_poly.entity_id
_entity_poly.type
_entity_poly.pdbx_seq_one_letter_code
_entity_poly.pdbx_strand_id
1 'polypeptide(L)'
;PNVDHYYIAGDVRANENGFLTSIHTLFVREHNRQCDQLQKEHPEWTDEQLYQHARKIVGGLIEAIVYEEWLPTLGIDLPVYQGFQASVNPAIMNVFSTAAYRYGHSTIGPEFVMMDNSGNYTEPSGLQLRSMFFNPGIMGEMGDVAPLLAGMTTVHAQDFDCHVIDDLRNFLFGAPGAGGLDLVSLNLNRGRDRGLADFNAIRQEFGLSKLSSFSQLSSDPVLNQHFAFVYQDINKIDPWAGMLAEDHMPGALFGPTAMNIIKRQFTDIRDGDRFYFEVDPVLSAREKADIKATRMADIIRRNTGITFISDHVFKVEEASTSVATTLTSLNVSIYPNPASEELHINLPAETPIHDGAMLQIADQTGIIHALVPVGYHPDGTVRLDISRLPSQRVYVLTLINDQEIGSALFVKR
;
A
#
# COMPACT_ATOMS: atom_id res chain seq x y z
N PRO A 1 -14.92 -22.23 -3.39
CA PRO A 1 -13.60 -22.82 -3.07
C PRO A 1 -13.52 -23.09 -1.56
N ASN A 2 -13.15 -24.31 -1.14
CA ASN A 2 -13.12 -24.72 0.27
C ASN A 2 -12.23 -23.78 1.11
N VAL A 3 -12.82 -23.17 2.13
CA VAL A 3 -12.26 -22.11 2.98
C VAL A 3 -11.54 -22.69 4.21
N ASP A 4 -11.17 -23.97 4.19
CA ASP A 4 -10.89 -24.73 5.43
C ASP A 4 -9.42 -24.68 5.90
N HIS A 5 -8.50 -24.07 5.16
CA HIS A 5 -7.08 -24.07 5.54
C HIS A 5 -6.42 -22.70 5.34
N TYR A 6 -6.07 -22.05 6.45
CA TYR A 6 -5.18 -20.90 6.49
C TYR A 6 -3.73 -21.33 6.67
N TYR A 7 -2.80 -20.52 6.16
CA TYR A 7 -1.38 -20.67 6.45
C TYR A 7 -1.09 -20.36 7.92
N ILE A 8 -0.18 -21.11 8.53
CA ILE A 8 0.25 -20.89 9.90
C ILE A 8 1.54 -20.07 9.89
N ALA A 9 1.55 -18.97 10.65
CA ALA A 9 2.70 -18.10 10.81
C ALA A 9 2.80 -17.58 12.25
N GLY A 10 3.88 -16.87 12.56
CA GLY A 10 4.08 -16.25 13.87
C GLY A 10 3.14 -15.08 14.18
N ASP A 11 2.39 -14.58 13.19
CA ASP A 11 1.36 -13.55 13.36
C ASP A 11 0.01 -14.03 12.80
N VAL A 12 -1.06 -13.81 13.57
CA VAL A 12 -2.41 -14.28 13.23
C VAL A 12 -3.01 -13.63 11.99
N ARG A 13 -2.43 -12.51 11.54
CA ARG A 13 -2.90 -11.75 10.37
C ARG A 13 -2.20 -12.16 9.09
N ALA A 14 -1.31 -13.16 9.11
CA ALA A 14 -0.53 -13.54 7.93
C ALA A 14 -1.37 -13.86 6.69
N ASN A 15 -2.64 -14.25 6.87
CA ASN A 15 -3.59 -14.57 5.79
C ASN A 15 -4.51 -13.42 5.41
N GLU A 16 -4.29 -12.21 5.95
CA GLU A 16 -5.18 -11.07 5.70
C GLU A 16 -5.24 -10.76 4.20
N ASN A 17 -4.12 -10.78 3.50
CA ASN A 17 -4.06 -10.73 2.04
C ASN A 17 -2.88 -11.53 1.45
N GLY A 18 -2.86 -11.69 0.13
CA GLY A 18 -1.83 -12.44 -0.61
C GLY A 18 -0.43 -11.84 -0.56
N PHE A 19 -0.27 -10.51 -0.49
CA PHE A 19 1.03 -9.84 -0.34
C PHE A 19 1.66 -10.17 1.00
N LEU A 20 0.87 -10.03 2.07
CA LEU A 20 1.33 -10.32 3.42
C LEU A 20 1.72 -11.80 3.54
N THR A 21 0.90 -12.71 3.02
CA THR A 21 1.21 -14.14 2.97
C THR A 21 2.51 -14.42 2.20
N SER A 22 2.75 -13.69 1.10
CA SER A 22 3.97 -13.81 0.30
C SER A 22 5.23 -13.40 1.04
N ILE A 23 5.18 -12.28 1.77
CA ILE A 23 6.31 -11.83 2.61
C ILE A 23 6.56 -12.80 3.77
N HIS A 24 5.50 -13.32 4.41
CA HIS A 24 5.66 -14.37 5.43
C HIS A 24 6.33 -15.62 4.86
N THR A 25 5.89 -16.07 3.67
CA THR A 25 6.46 -17.23 2.98
C THR A 25 7.94 -16.99 2.66
N LEU A 26 8.29 -15.79 2.19
CA LEU A 26 9.65 -15.41 1.86
C LEU A 26 10.60 -15.56 3.06
N PHE A 27 10.23 -15.01 4.22
CA PHE A 27 11.09 -15.07 5.41
C PHE A 27 11.12 -16.45 6.08
N VAL A 28 10.08 -17.27 5.93
CA VAL A 28 10.15 -18.69 6.32
C VAL A 28 11.16 -19.45 5.44
N ARG A 29 11.15 -19.21 4.12
CA ARG A 29 12.15 -19.79 3.21
C ARG A 29 13.57 -19.34 3.58
N GLU A 30 13.77 -18.04 3.85
CA GLU A 30 15.09 -17.54 4.25
C GLU A 30 15.56 -18.16 5.57
N HIS A 31 14.67 -18.33 6.56
CA HIS A 31 15.02 -19.01 7.80
C HIS A 31 15.55 -20.44 7.55
N ASN A 32 14.84 -21.24 6.75
CA ASN A 32 15.28 -22.60 6.42
C ASN A 32 16.60 -22.60 5.64
N ARG A 33 16.77 -21.67 4.70
CA ARG A 33 18.02 -21.50 3.95
C ARG A 33 19.20 -21.21 4.87
N GLN A 34 18.99 -20.37 5.90
CA GLN A 34 20.00 -20.06 6.92
C GLN A 34 20.31 -21.28 7.78
N CYS A 35 19.30 -22.05 8.22
CA CYS A 35 19.52 -23.31 8.93
C CYS A 35 20.37 -24.30 8.10
N ASP A 36 20.06 -24.47 6.82
CA ASP A 36 20.81 -25.36 5.91
C ASP A 36 22.27 -24.90 5.71
N GLN A 37 22.50 -23.59 5.70
CA GLN A 37 23.85 -23.03 5.59
C GLN A 37 24.64 -23.22 6.90
N LEU A 38 24.03 -22.88 8.03
CA LEU A 38 24.63 -23.04 9.35
C LEU A 38 24.95 -24.51 9.66
N GLN A 39 24.11 -25.46 9.24
CA GLN A 39 24.38 -26.90 9.43
C GLN A 39 25.64 -27.37 8.68
N LYS A 40 25.96 -26.76 7.53
CA LYS A 40 27.18 -27.06 6.77
C LYS A 40 28.42 -26.46 7.43
N GLU A 41 28.28 -25.26 7.98
CA GLU A 41 29.36 -24.52 8.64
C GLU A 41 29.64 -25.06 10.06
N HIS A 42 28.59 -25.58 10.72
CA HIS A 42 28.60 -26.11 12.08
C HIS A 42 27.92 -27.50 12.15
N PRO A 43 28.55 -28.56 11.63
CA PRO A 43 27.98 -29.92 11.61
C PRO A 43 27.60 -30.49 12.99
N GLU A 44 28.19 -29.94 14.05
CA GLU A 44 28.00 -30.36 15.45
C GLU A 44 26.83 -29.67 16.16
N TRP A 45 26.24 -28.63 15.58
CA TRP A 45 25.13 -27.91 16.21
C TRP A 45 23.87 -28.76 16.26
N THR A 46 23.12 -28.62 17.34
CA THR A 46 21.78 -29.20 17.48
C THR A 46 20.73 -28.37 16.73
N ASP A 47 19.58 -28.97 16.44
CA ASP A 47 18.44 -28.29 15.81
C ASP A 47 18.04 -26.98 16.51
N GLU A 48 18.08 -26.95 17.86
CA GLU A 48 17.76 -25.74 18.63
C GLU A 48 18.81 -24.63 18.41
N GLN A 49 20.09 -24.99 18.32
CA GLN A 49 21.15 -24.02 18.04
C GLN A 49 21.02 -23.45 16.63
N LEU A 50 20.76 -24.31 15.64
CA LEU A 50 20.52 -23.89 14.26
C LEU A 50 19.31 -22.96 14.17
N TYR A 51 18.19 -23.33 14.78
CA TYR A 51 16.97 -22.54 14.80
C TYR A 51 17.19 -21.16 15.43
N GLN A 52 17.75 -21.08 16.64
CA GLN A 52 17.92 -19.79 17.32
C GLN A 52 18.91 -18.89 16.60
N HIS A 53 19.99 -19.45 16.05
CA HIS A 53 20.99 -18.68 15.34
C HIS A 53 20.46 -18.18 13.99
N ALA A 54 19.78 -19.03 13.21
CA ALA A 54 19.10 -18.60 11.99
C ALA A 54 18.02 -17.54 12.29
N ARG A 55 17.28 -17.69 13.39
CA ARG A 55 16.29 -16.69 13.85
C ARG A 55 16.95 -15.34 14.16
N LYS A 56 18.14 -15.31 14.76
CA LYS A 56 18.92 -14.09 15.00
C LYS A 56 19.34 -13.42 13.69
N ILE A 57 19.84 -14.19 12.73
CA ILE A 57 20.22 -13.67 11.41
C ILE A 57 18.99 -13.09 10.71
N VAL A 58 17.88 -13.82 10.65
CA VAL A 58 16.63 -13.34 10.00
C VAL A 58 16.09 -12.09 10.68
N GLY A 59 16.12 -12.02 12.01
CA GLY A 59 15.75 -10.80 12.75
C GLY A 59 16.61 -9.60 12.34
N GLY A 60 17.93 -9.79 12.28
CA GLY A 60 18.84 -8.74 11.83
C GLY A 60 18.67 -8.35 10.37
N LEU A 61 18.34 -9.29 9.48
CA LEU A 61 18.02 -9.00 8.08
C LEU A 61 16.79 -8.09 7.97
N ILE A 62 15.73 -8.38 8.72
CA ILE A 62 14.52 -7.54 8.76
C ILE A 62 14.85 -6.14 9.29
N GLU A 63 15.63 -6.06 10.38
CA GLU A 63 16.08 -4.79 10.94
C GLU A 63 16.88 -3.98 9.90
N ALA A 64 17.92 -4.56 9.29
CA ALA A 64 18.73 -3.88 8.29
C ALA A 64 17.89 -3.37 7.11
N ILE A 65 16.98 -4.19 6.56
CA ILE A 65 16.08 -3.78 5.47
C ILE A 65 15.20 -2.60 5.90
N VAL A 66 14.62 -2.65 7.10
CA VAL A 66 13.76 -1.57 7.62
C VAL A 66 14.53 -0.26 7.78
N TYR A 67 15.70 -0.31 8.43
CA TYR A 67 16.46 0.90 8.78
C TYR A 67 17.28 1.47 7.63
N GLU A 68 17.83 0.63 6.76
CA GLU A 68 18.78 1.03 5.73
C GLU A 68 18.13 1.20 4.35
N GLU A 69 16.96 0.59 4.12
CA GLU A 69 16.27 0.68 2.82
C GLU A 69 14.90 1.35 2.94
N TRP A 70 14.00 0.81 3.75
CA TRP A 70 12.60 1.24 3.75
C TRP A 70 12.38 2.61 4.40
N LEU A 71 12.86 2.84 5.62
CA LEU A 71 12.69 4.15 6.29
C LEU A 71 13.22 5.32 5.44
N PRO A 72 14.43 5.25 4.81
CA PRO A 72 14.89 6.29 3.90
C PRO A 72 13.96 6.58 2.73
N THR A 73 13.27 5.57 2.16
CA THR A 73 12.30 5.81 1.07
C THR A 73 11.08 6.63 1.50
N LEU A 74 10.78 6.67 2.80
CA LEU A 74 9.71 7.48 3.37
C LEU A 74 10.18 8.90 3.75
N GLY A 75 11.44 9.25 3.46
CA GLY A 75 12.08 10.49 3.91
C GLY A 75 12.44 10.47 5.41
N ILE A 76 12.55 9.29 6.01
CA ILE A 76 12.92 9.13 7.41
C ILE A 76 14.42 8.89 7.55
N ASP A 77 15.14 9.98 7.82
CA ASP A 77 16.53 9.94 8.26
C ASP A 77 16.59 9.87 9.79
N LEU A 78 17.21 8.80 10.31
CA LEU A 78 17.49 8.64 11.74
C LEU A 78 18.94 9.05 12.08
N PRO A 79 19.20 9.51 13.31
CA PRO A 79 20.57 9.73 13.76
C PRO A 79 21.41 8.47 13.68
N VAL A 80 22.72 8.65 13.47
CA VAL A 80 23.72 7.57 13.49
C VAL A 80 23.60 6.81 14.80
N TYR A 81 23.47 5.49 14.70
CA TYR A 81 23.33 4.61 15.85
C TYR A 81 24.55 4.72 16.78
N GLN A 82 24.30 4.87 18.08
CA GLN A 82 25.33 5.04 19.12
C GLN A 82 25.47 3.79 20.02
N GLY A 83 24.81 2.68 19.67
CA GLY A 83 24.73 1.49 20.50
C GLY A 83 23.50 1.47 21.41
N PHE A 84 23.33 0.34 22.10
CA PHE A 84 22.20 0.11 23.02
C PHE A 84 22.23 1.07 24.20
N GLN A 85 21.07 1.67 24.49
CA GLN A 85 20.84 2.62 25.57
C GLN A 85 19.78 2.08 26.53
N ALA A 86 20.21 1.56 27.68
CA ALA A 86 19.32 0.93 28.66
C ALA A 86 18.24 1.86 29.26
N SER A 87 18.40 3.18 29.13
CA SER A 87 17.41 4.19 29.58
C SER A 87 16.31 4.48 28.55
N VAL A 88 16.46 4.04 27.30
CA VAL A 88 15.45 4.21 26.26
C VAL A 88 14.33 3.20 26.46
N ASN A 89 13.08 3.64 26.31
CA ASN A 89 11.91 2.77 26.39
C ASN A 89 11.49 2.32 24.98
N PRO A 90 11.73 1.05 24.58
CA PRO A 90 11.38 0.56 23.25
C PRO A 90 9.90 0.15 23.12
N ALA A 91 9.05 0.42 24.11
CA ALA A 91 7.64 0.08 24.01
C ALA A 91 6.97 0.79 22.84
N ILE A 92 6.07 0.08 22.14
CA ILE A 92 5.28 0.67 21.07
C ILE A 92 4.29 1.68 21.65
N MET A 93 4.39 2.93 21.20
CA MET A 93 3.50 4.02 21.59
C MET A 93 2.08 3.73 21.11
N ASN A 94 1.09 4.08 21.94
CA ASN A 94 -0.32 3.94 21.59
C ASN A 94 -0.66 4.74 20.30
N VAL A 95 -0.16 5.97 20.19
CA VAL A 95 -0.38 6.83 19.01
C VAL A 95 0.32 6.30 17.75
N PHE A 96 1.47 5.63 17.90
CA PHE A 96 2.17 5.01 16.78
C PHE A 96 1.34 3.87 16.20
N SER A 97 1.01 2.86 17.00
CA SER A 97 0.29 1.66 16.52
C SER A 97 -1.18 1.93 16.15
N THR A 98 -1.81 2.92 16.78
CA THR A 98 -3.23 3.21 16.59
C THR A 98 -3.50 4.22 15.48
N ALA A 99 -2.53 5.11 15.18
CA ALA A 99 -2.71 6.15 14.18
C ALA A 99 -1.53 6.22 13.21
N ALA A 100 -0.33 6.65 13.64
CA ALA A 100 0.74 7.00 12.70
C ALA A 100 1.19 5.83 11.80
N TYR A 101 1.32 4.63 12.36
CA TYR A 101 1.73 3.43 11.61
C TYR A 101 0.59 2.81 10.78
N ARG A 102 -0.60 3.42 10.78
CA ARG A 102 -1.70 3.11 9.86
C ARG A 102 -1.66 3.94 8.59
N TYR A 103 -0.56 4.65 8.34
CA TYR A 103 -0.35 5.38 7.10
C TYR A 103 -0.49 4.48 5.87
N GLY A 104 -0.10 3.20 6.02
CA GLY A 104 -0.22 2.20 4.96
C GLY A 104 -1.64 2.07 4.39
N HIS A 105 -2.68 2.44 5.12
CA HIS A 105 -4.06 2.33 4.65
C HIS A 105 -4.44 3.34 3.55
N SER A 106 -3.76 4.48 3.43
CA SER A 106 -3.96 5.39 2.28
C SER A 106 -3.01 5.08 1.13
N THR A 107 -1.87 4.45 1.41
CA THR A 107 -0.83 4.19 0.39
C THR A 107 -1.03 2.89 -0.40
N ILE A 108 -2.13 2.17 -0.17
CA ILE A 108 -2.42 0.89 -0.85
C ILE A 108 -3.11 1.14 -2.20
N GLY A 109 -2.57 0.54 -3.26
CA GLY A 109 -3.18 0.51 -4.60
C GLY A 109 -4.32 -0.53 -4.72
N PRO A 110 -5.24 -0.34 -5.67
CA PRO A 110 -6.41 -1.21 -5.84
C PRO A 110 -6.11 -2.52 -6.58
N GLU A 111 -5.09 -2.51 -7.43
CA GLU A 111 -4.77 -3.59 -8.35
C GLU A 111 -3.32 -4.00 -8.21
N PHE A 112 -3.08 -5.27 -8.51
CA PHE A 112 -1.74 -5.82 -8.46
C PHE A 112 -1.46 -6.74 -9.63
N VAL A 113 -0.16 -6.82 -9.89
CA VAL A 113 0.39 -7.48 -11.07
C VAL A 113 1.32 -8.58 -10.63
N MET A 114 1.39 -9.62 -11.45
CA MET A 114 2.39 -10.67 -11.34
C MET A 114 3.30 -10.59 -12.55
N MET A 115 4.59 -10.86 -12.35
CA MET A 115 5.59 -10.78 -13.42
C MET A 115 6.51 -12.00 -13.47
N ASP A 116 6.93 -12.36 -14.67
CA ASP A 116 7.97 -13.36 -14.91
C ASP A 116 9.38 -12.73 -15.00
N ASN A 117 10.39 -13.58 -15.17
CA ASN A 117 11.79 -13.15 -15.32
C ASN A 117 12.12 -12.38 -16.59
N SER A 118 11.19 -12.31 -17.54
CA SER A 118 11.32 -11.49 -18.74
C SER A 118 10.75 -10.09 -18.53
N GLY A 119 10.21 -9.79 -17.34
CA GLY A 119 9.51 -8.54 -17.05
C GLY A 119 8.11 -8.48 -17.67
N ASN A 120 7.55 -9.62 -18.10
CA ASN A 120 6.21 -9.66 -18.67
C ASN A 120 5.18 -9.92 -17.58
N TYR A 121 3.99 -9.34 -17.74
CA TYR A 121 2.85 -9.68 -16.90
C TYR A 121 2.42 -11.14 -17.12
N THR A 122 2.10 -11.83 -16.03
CA THR A 122 1.65 -13.23 -16.04
C THR A 122 0.24 -13.36 -15.48
N GLU A 123 -0.54 -14.29 -16.00
CA GLU A 123 -1.88 -14.58 -15.47
C GLU A 123 -1.84 -15.42 -14.19
N PRO A 124 -2.75 -15.16 -13.21
CA PRO A 124 -3.69 -14.03 -13.19
C PRO A 124 -3.00 -12.67 -12.92
N SER A 125 -3.24 -11.67 -13.79
CA SER A 125 -2.76 -10.29 -13.59
C SER A 125 -3.93 -9.32 -13.40
N GLY A 126 -3.70 -8.15 -12.78
CA GLY A 126 -4.76 -7.16 -12.55
C GLY A 126 -5.78 -7.59 -11.50
N LEU A 127 -5.36 -8.40 -10.52
CA LEU A 127 -6.23 -8.85 -9.44
C LEU A 127 -6.54 -7.69 -8.49
N GLN A 128 -7.83 -7.49 -8.22
CA GLN A 128 -8.30 -6.51 -7.26
C GLN A 128 -7.95 -6.96 -5.84
N LEU A 129 -7.54 -6.01 -4.98
CA LEU A 129 -7.19 -6.27 -3.59
C LEU A 129 -8.29 -7.06 -2.86
N ARG A 130 -9.56 -6.67 -3.07
CA ARG A 130 -10.72 -7.28 -2.43
C ARG A 130 -10.80 -8.80 -2.63
N SER A 131 -10.29 -9.31 -3.74
CA SER A 131 -10.36 -10.73 -4.10
C SER A 131 -9.32 -11.58 -3.34
N MET A 132 -8.33 -10.92 -2.72
CA MET A 132 -7.26 -11.57 -1.97
C MET A 132 -7.51 -11.60 -0.46
N PHE A 133 -8.47 -10.84 0.06
CA PHE A 133 -8.70 -10.78 1.50
C PHE A 133 -9.13 -12.14 2.07
N PHE A 134 -8.38 -12.64 3.04
CA PHE A 134 -8.63 -13.93 3.72
C PHE A 134 -8.92 -15.10 2.76
N ASN A 135 -8.33 -15.06 1.57
CA ASN A 135 -8.55 -16.05 0.53
C ASN A 135 -7.26 -16.84 0.27
N PRO A 136 -6.89 -17.80 1.12
CA PRO A 136 -5.66 -18.59 0.92
C PRO A 136 -5.71 -19.43 -0.37
N GLY A 137 -6.90 -19.68 -0.93
CA GLY A 137 -7.05 -20.34 -2.23
C GLY A 137 -6.35 -19.60 -3.37
N ILE A 138 -6.28 -18.26 -3.31
CA ILE A 138 -5.59 -17.45 -4.32
C ILE A 138 -4.10 -17.79 -4.40
N MET A 139 -3.48 -18.17 -3.27
CA MET A 139 -2.08 -18.58 -3.23
C MET A 139 -1.85 -19.88 -3.99
N GLY A 140 -2.81 -20.81 -3.94
CA GLY A 140 -2.78 -22.04 -4.73
C GLY A 140 -2.97 -21.79 -6.23
N GLU A 141 -3.83 -20.83 -6.59
CA GLU A 141 -4.07 -20.44 -7.99
C GLU A 141 -2.86 -19.72 -8.61
N MET A 142 -2.15 -18.88 -7.84
CA MET A 142 -0.90 -18.24 -8.26
C MET A 142 0.26 -19.23 -8.41
N GLY A 143 0.19 -20.41 -7.78
CA GLY A 143 1.20 -21.46 -7.83
C GLY A 143 2.44 -21.20 -6.98
N ASP A 144 3.08 -20.03 -7.12
CA ASP A 144 4.19 -19.58 -6.27
C ASP A 144 4.05 -18.08 -5.94
N VAL A 145 4.68 -17.65 -4.83
CA VAL A 145 4.70 -16.25 -4.39
C VAL A 145 5.63 -15.37 -5.22
N ALA A 146 6.55 -15.97 -5.96
CA ALA A 146 7.61 -15.32 -6.70
C ALA A 146 7.11 -14.28 -7.72
N PRO A 147 6.12 -14.57 -8.59
CA PRO A 147 5.63 -13.58 -9.55
C PRO A 147 4.96 -12.37 -8.89
N LEU A 148 4.27 -12.59 -7.75
CA LEU A 148 3.65 -11.52 -6.98
C LEU A 148 4.70 -10.64 -6.31
N LEU A 149 5.71 -11.24 -5.68
CA LEU A 149 6.85 -10.51 -5.09
C LEU A 149 7.57 -9.67 -6.14
N ALA A 150 7.73 -10.17 -7.38
CA ALA A 150 8.30 -9.40 -8.47
C ALA A 150 7.43 -8.20 -8.85
N GLY A 151 6.13 -8.39 -9.04
CA GLY A 151 5.20 -7.30 -9.38
C GLY A 151 5.10 -6.23 -8.29
N MET A 152 5.25 -6.58 -7.01
CA MET A 152 5.31 -5.60 -5.92
C MET A 152 6.47 -4.61 -6.06
N THR A 153 7.53 -4.97 -6.80
CA THR A 153 8.69 -4.08 -7.00
C THR A 153 8.50 -3.07 -8.15
N THR A 154 7.42 -3.20 -8.93
CA THR A 154 7.22 -2.42 -10.16
C THR A 154 6.01 -1.49 -10.10
N VAL A 155 5.17 -1.62 -9.09
CA VAL A 155 3.94 -0.82 -8.94
C VAL A 155 4.17 0.29 -7.92
N HIS A 156 3.74 1.51 -8.27
CA HIS A 156 3.77 2.64 -7.35
C HIS A 156 2.72 2.47 -6.25
N ALA A 157 3.12 2.73 -5.01
CA ALA A 157 2.19 2.92 -3.91
C ALA A 157 1.33 4.17 -4.15
N GLN A 158 0.12 4.18 -3.57
CA GLN A 158 -0.68 5.42 -3.48
C GLN A 158 -0.04 6.38 -2.48
N ASP A 159 -0.52 7.61 -2.47
CA ASP A 159 0.05 8.65 -1.62
C ASP A 159 -0.45 8.60 -0.16
N PHE A 160 0.22 9.34 0.73
CA PHE A 160 -0.24 9.55 2.11
C PHE A 160 -1.14 10.78 2.19
N ASP A 161 -2.43 10.60 1.95
CA ASP A 161 -3.41 11.68 1.93
C ASP A 161 -4.81 11.26 2.43
N CYS A 162 -5.80 12.16 2.34
CA CYS A 162 -7.17 11.88 2.76
C CYS A 162 -7.97 10.98 1.77
N HIS A 163 -7.33 10.41 0.76
CA HIS A 163 -7.95 9.48 -0.19
C HIS A 163 -7.60 8.04 0.16
N VAL A 164 -8.61 7.17 0.13
CA VAL A 164 -8.45 5.74 0.40
C VAL A 164 -9.28 4.99 -0.62
N ILE A 165 -8.68 3.96 -1.23
CA ILE A 165 -9.32 3.15 -2.26
C ILE A 165 -10.61 2.49 -1.76
N ASP A 166 -11.54 2.26 -2.69
CA ASP A 166 -12.84 1.67 -2.38
C ASP A 166 -12.74 0.27 -1.76
N ASP A 167 -11.74 -0.51 -2.13
CA ASP A 167 -11.52 -1.87 -1.59
C ASP A 167 -11.32 -1.86 -0.06
N LEU A 168 -10.77 -0.77 0.49
CA LEU A 168 -10.58 -0.59 1.93
C LEU A 168 -11.70 0.23 2.58
N ARG A 169 -12.23 1.25 1.89
CA ARG A 169 -13.25 2.16 2.43
C ARG A 169 -14.66 1.59 2.38
N ASN A 170 -14.99 0.77 1.39
CA ASN A 170 -16.36 0.35 1.10
C ASN A 170 -16.55 -1.18 1.12
N PHE A 171 -15.47 -1.95 1.02
CA PHE A 171 -15.52 -3.40 0.80
C PHE A 171 -14.65 -4.23 1.76
N LEU A 172 -14.17 -3.64 2.86
CA LEU A 172 -13.32 -4.36 3.81
C LEU A 172 -14.10 -5.53 4.46
N PHE A 173 -13.70 -6.77 4.17
CA PHE A 173 -14.24 -8.00 4.77
C PHE A 173 -15.71 -8.35 4.47
N GLY A 174 -16.21 -8.07 3.26
CA GLY A 174 -17.52 -8.54 2.78
C GLY A 174 -17.44 -9.38 1.51
N ALA A 175 -18.37 -10.32 1.32
CA ALA A 175 -18.57 -10.93 0.01
C ALA A 175 -18.97 -9.84 -1.03
N PRO A 176 -18.57 -9.97 -2.31
CA PRO A 176 -18.97 -9.00 -3.33
C PRO A 176 -20.49 -8.75 -3.33
N GLY A 177 -20.89 -7.49 -3.12
CA GLY A 177 -22.31 -7.08 -3.08
C GLY A 177 -23.02 -7.13 -1.72
N ALA A 178 -22.39 -7.64 -0.66
CA ALA A 178 -23.00 -7.72 0.68
C ALA A 178 -22.83 -6.46 1.55
N GLY A 179 -22.03 -5.48 1.09
CA GLY A 179 -21.54 -4.36 1.90
C GLY A 179 -20.36 -4.80 2.78
N GLY A 180 -19.22 -4.12 2.67
CA GLY A 180 -18.06 -4.34 3.54
C GLY A 180 -18.05 -3.37 4.72
N LEU A 181 -17.09 -3.59 5.63
CA LEU A 181 -16.67 -2.59 6.59
C LEU A 181 -15.94 -1.44 5.88
N ASP A 182 -15.84 -0.31 6.59
CA ASP A 182 -15.06 0.84 6.19
C ASP A 182 -13.82 0.94 7.08
N LEU A 183 -12.64 0.69 6.51
CA LEU A 183 -11.37 0.73 7.24
C LEU A 183 -11.09 2.12 7.81
N VAL A 184 -11.49 3.18 7.12
CA VAL A 184 -11.34 4.56 7.58
C VAL A 184 -12.16 4.79 8.84
N SER A 185 -13.44 4.44 8.79
CA SER A 185 -14.34 4.53 9.94
C SER A 185 -13.83 3.69 11.12
N LEU A 186 -13.27 2.50 10.86
CA LEU A 186 -12.65 1.66 11.89
C LEU A 186 -11.39 2.30 12.49
N ASN A 187 -10.54 2.95 11.70
CA ASN A 187 -9.35 3.65 12.20
C ASN A 187 -9.73 4.79 13.15
N LEU A 188 -10.69 5.63 12.74
CA LEU A 188 -11.19 6.74 13.56
C LEU A 188 -11.82 6.24 14.85
N ASN A 189 -12.72 5.26 14.75
CA ASN A 189 -13.36 4.68 15.93
C ASN A 189 -12.33 3.99 16.86
N ARG A 190 -11.31 3.34 16.30
CA ARG A 190 -10.24 2.70 17.09
C ARG A 190 -9.39 3.74 17.82
N GLY A 191 -9.08 4.87 17.19
CA GLY A 191 -8.39 5.98 17.86
C GLY A 191 -9.13 6.44 19.12
N ARG A 192 -10.45 6.59 19.01
CA ARG A 192 -11.33 6.97 20.13
C ARG A 192 -11.41 5.87 21.20
N ASP A 193 -11.60 4.62 20.80
CA ASP A 193 -11.61 3.43 21.68
C ASP A 193 -10.30 3.32 22.50
N ARG A 194 -9.15 3.58 21.87
CA ARG A 194 -7.84 3.54 22.52
C ARG A 194 -7.52 4.80 23.33
N GLY A 195 -8.45 5.75 23.42
CA GLY A 195 -8.28 6.99 24.17
C GLY A 195 -7.13 7.87 23.66
N LEU A 196 -6.94 7.92 22.34
CA LEU A 196 -5.98 8.89 21.78
C LEU A 196 -6.43 10.32 22.10
N ALA A 197 -5.48 11.17 22.47
CA ALA A 197 -5.71 12.59 22.59
C ALA A 197 -6.05 13.20 21.21
N ASP A 198 -6.58 14.42 21.20
CA ASP A 198 -6.83 15.13 19.94
C ASP A 198 -5.52 15.43 19.19
N PHE A 199 -5.65 15.68 17.89
CA PHE A 199 -4.51 15.95 17.01
C PHE A 199 -3.63 17.11 17.49
N ASN A 200 -4.22 18.18 18.02
CA ASN A 200 -3.48 19.33 18.51
C ASN A 200 -2.68 19.02 19.79
N ALA A 201 -3.25 18.24 20.70
CA ALA A 201 -2.54 17.75 21.88
C ALA A 201 -1.35 16.85 21.48
N ILE A 202 -1.53 15.95 20.51
CA ILE A 202 -0.44 15.12 19.97
C ILE A 202 0.64 15.97 19.30
N ARG A 203 0.26 16.97 18.51
CA ARG A 203 1.24 17.92 17.94
C ARG A 203 2.12 18.52 19.01
N GLN A 204 1.54 19.01 20.10
CA GLN A 204 2.29 19.62 21.20
C GLN A 204 3.21 18.63 21.92
N GLU A 205 2.75 17.39 22.16
CA GLU A 205 3.56 16.32 22.77
C GLU A 205 4.83 16.04 21.94
N PHE A 206 4.72 16.10 20.62
CA PHE A 206 5.84 15.92 19.69
C PHE A 206 6.56 17.23 19.32
N GLY A 207 6.39 18.29 20.13
CA GLY A 207 7.13 19.55 20.00
C GLY A 207 6.68 20.45 18.85
N LEU A 208 5.53 20.18 18.24
CA LEU A 208 4.96 20.98 17.16
C LEU A 208 3.97 22.02 17.69
N SER A 209 3.87 23.14 16.97
CA SER A 209 2.90 24.19 17.30
C SER A 209 1.47 23.70 17.13
N LYS A 210 0.62 24.07 18.09
CA LYS A 210 -0.82 23.90 18.02
C LYS A 210 -1.39 24.71 16.85
N LEU A 211 -2.32 24.10 16.09
CA LEU A 211 -3.08 24.79 15.06
C LEU A 211 -4.19 25.64 15.71
N SER A 212 -4.25 26.92 15.35
CA SER A 212 -5.27 27.86 15.84
C SER A 212 -6.52 27.92 14.95
N SER A 213 -6.42 27.46 13.70
CA SER A 213 -7.53 27.48 12.74
C SER A 213 -7.37 26.36 11.70
N PHE A 214 -8.48 25.95 11.08
CA PHE A 214 -8.48 24.94 10.01
C PHE A 214 -7.65 25.38 8.80
N SER A 215 -7.50 26.68 8.53
CA SER A 215 -6.65 27.19 7.46
C SER A 215 -5.15 26.89 7.61
N GLN A 216 -4.72 26.39 8.77
CA GLN A 216 -3.33 26.00 9.04
C GLN A 216 -3.11 24.48 8.94
N LEU A 217 -4.15 23.70 8.65
CA LEU A 217 -4.08 22.23 8.61
C LEU A 217 -3.38 21.74 7.33
N SER A 218 -3.82 22.24 6.18
CA SER A 218 -3.30 21.91 4.86
C SER A 218 -3.14 23.16 4.00
N SER A 219 -2.31 23.08 2.97
CA SER A 219 -2.28 24.06 1.88
C SER A 219 -3.55 24.04 1.02
N ASP A 220 -4.35 22.97 1.08
CA ASP A 220 -5.64 22.86 0.36
C ASP A 220 -6.79 23.54 1.15
N PRO A 221 -7.32 24.69 0.66
CA PRO A 221 -8.42 25.37 1.32
C PRO A 221 -9.74 24.59 1.30
N VAL A 222 -9.96 23.72 0.31
CA VAL A 222 -11.17 22.89 0.21
C VAL A 222 -11.13 21.79 1.27
N LEU A 223 -10.00 21.10 1.41
CA LEU A 223 -9.79 20.13 2.49
C LEU A 223 -10.00 20.78 3.87
N ASN A 224 -9.42 21.96 4.10
CA ASN A 224 -9.59 22.71 5.34
C ASN A 224 -11.07 23.03 5.64
N GLN A 225 -11.88 23.37 4.62
CA GLN A 225 -13.31 23.60 4.76
C GLN A 225 -14.07 22.33 5.10
N HIS A 226 -13.72 21.19 4.48
CA HIS A 226 -14.32 19.89 4.83
C HIS A 226 -14.03 19.51 6.29
N PHE A 227 -12.79 19.69 6.75
CA PHE A 227 -12.44 19.46 8.15
C PHE A 227 -13.19 20.40 9.09
N ALA A 228 -13.32 21.68 8.73
CA ALA A 228 -14.10 22.65 9.51
C ALA A 228 -15.58 22.24 9.61
N PHE A 229 -16.16 21.77 8.51
CA PHE A 229 -17.53 21.29 8.47
C PHE A 229 -17.75 20.03 9.33
N VAL A 230 -16.82 19.07 9.29
CA VAL A 230 -16.96 17.81 10.04
C VAL A 230 -16.67 17.98 11.52
N TYR A 231 -15.55 18.62 11.88
CA TYR A 231 -15.08 18.68 13.26
C TYR A 231 -15.60 19.88 14.04
N GLN A 232 -15.93 20.99 13.37
CA GLN A 232 -16.41 22.27 13.94
C GLN A 232 -15.43 22.98 14.87
N ASP A 233 -14.53 22.25 15.52
CA ASP A 233 -13.49 22.72 16.44
C ASP A 233 -12.16 22.06 16.07
N ILE A 234 -11.14 22.88 15.83
CA ILE A 234 -9.78 22.45 15.45
C ILE A 234 -9.16 21.50 16.49
N ASN A 235 -9.63 21.55 17.74
CA ASN A 235 -9.16 20.71 18.85
C ASN A 235 -9.90 19.38 18.99
N LYS A 236 -10.74 19.02 18.01
CA LYS A 236 -11.48 17.75 18.01
C LYS A 236 -11.04 16.80 16.90
N ILE A 237 -10.05 17.18 16.10
CA ILE A 237 -9.57 16.36 14.99
C ILE A 237 -8.99 15.05 15.54
N ASP A 238 -9.48 13.92 15.03
CA ASP A 238 -8.90 12.62 15.31
C ASP A 238 -7.48 12.56 14.72
N PRO A 239 -6.46 12.07 15.45
CA PRO A 239 -5.06 12.19 15.03
C PRO A 239 -4.75 11.56 13.68
N TRP A 240 -5.36 10.42 13.36
CA TRP A 240 -5.16 9.75 12.07
C TRP A 240 -5.63 10.62 10.90
N ALA A 241 -6.82 11.22 11.00
CA ALA A 241 -7.33 12.14 9.98
C ALA A 241 -6.48 13.42 9.89
N GLY A 242 -6.06 13.97 11.04
CA GLY A 242 -5.20 15.15 11.08
C GLY A 242 -3.87 14.92 10.38
N MET A 243 -3.23 13.77 10.62
CA MET A 243 -1.96 13.40 9.97
C MET A 243 -2.09 13.23 8.46
N LEU A 244 -3.18 12.64 7.95
CA LEU A 244 -3.44 12.51 6.50
C LEU A 244 -3.71 13.85 5.80
N ALA A 245 -4.13 14.87 6.56
CA ALA A 245 -4.44 16.18 6.00
C ALA A 245 -3.24 17.12 5.98
N GLU A 246 -2.16 16.82 6.70
CA GLU A 246 -0.95 17.64 6.67
C GLU A 246 -0.25 17.58 5.32
N ASP A 247 0.23 18.72 4.84
CA ASP A 247 1.13 18.76 3.69
C ASP A 247 2.40 17.95 4.00
N HIS A 248 2.92 17.26 2.99
CA HIS A 248 4.16 16.51 3.12
C HIS A 248 5.36 17.40 3.40
N MET A 249 6.29 16.87 4.19
CA MET A 249 7.60 17.48 4.33
C MET A 249 8.41 17.30 3.02
N PRO A 250 9.30 18.26 2.66
CA PRO A 250 10.10 18.14 1.45
C PRO A 250 10.88 16.83 1.37
N GLY A 251 10.66 16.06 0.30
CA GLY A 251 11.33 14.78 0.07
C GLY A 251 10.89 13.65 1.00
N ALA A 252 9.74 13.77 1.65
CA ALA A 252 9.20 12.76 2.55
C ALA A 252 7.73 12.46 2.24
N LEU A 253 7.29 11.26 2.62
CA LEU A 253 5.89 10.85 2.47
C LEU A 253 4.98 11.52 3.50
N PHE A 254 5.52 11.96 4.63
CA PHE A 254 4.73 12.36 5.79
C PHE A 254 4.73 13.87 6.00
N GLY A 255 3.60 14.38 6.49
CA GLY A 255 3.55 15.65 7.21
C GLY A 255 4.29 15.61 8.55
N PRO A 256 4.51 16.77 9.19
CA PRO A 256 5.37 16.90 10.36
C PRO A 256 4.94 16.05 11.56
N THR A 257 3.65 15.85 11.79
CA THR A 257 3.17 15.10 12.96
C THR A 257 3.46 13.61 12.82
N ALA A 258 3.05 13.00 11.70
CA ALA A 258 3.34 11.59 11.43
C ALA A 258 4.86 11.33 11.38
N MET A 259 5.62 12.24 10.73
CA MET A 259 7.07 12.17 10.66
C MET A 259 7.72 12.10 12.05
N ASN A 260 7.35 12.99 12.98
CA ASN A 260 7.93 13.01 14.32
C ASN A 260 7.57 11.76 15.14
N ILE A 261 6.32 11.27 15.05
CA ILE A 261 5.89 10.07 15.77
C ILE A 261 6.64 8.83 15.27
N ILE A 262 6.72 8.65 13.95
CA ILE A 262 7.36 7.48 13.34
C ILE A 262 8.87 7.51 13.60
N LYS A 263 9.54 8.66 13.38
CA LYS A 263 10.97 8.83 13.70
C LYS A 263 11.27 8.50 15.14
N ARG A 264 10.45 9.00 16.08
CA ARG A 264 10.64 8.73 17.50
C ARG A 264 10.49 7.24 17.81
N GLN A 265 9.44 6.60 17.32
CA GLN A 265 9.23 5.17 17.57
C GLN A 265 10.38 4.32 17.05
N PHE A 266 10.80 4.50 15.80
CA PHE A 266 11.88 3.71 15.21
C PHE A 266 13.23 4.00 15.88
N THR A 267 13.49 5.23 16.31
CA THR A 267 14.68 5.52 17.13
C THR A 267 14.61 4.75 18.46
N ASP A 268 13.48 4.80 19.17
CA ASP A 268 13.34 4.19 20.49
C ASP A 268 13.44 2.66 20.45
N ILE A 269 12.86 1.99 19.45
CA ILE A 269 12.97 0.53 19.32
C ILE A 269 14.38 0.10 18.92
N ARG A 270 15.11 0.88 18.10
CA ARG A 270 16.51 0.59 17.74
C ARG A 270 17.45 0.78 18.94
N ASP A 271 17.34 1.94 19.57
CA ASP A 271 18.27 2.37 20.62
C ASP A 271 17.98 1.64 21.95
N GLY A 272 16.72 1.26 22.19
CA GLY A 272 16.29 0.50 23.36
C GLY A 272 16.36 -1.02 23.21
N ASP A 273 16.78 -1.56 22.06
CA ASP A 273 16.91 -3.01 21.86
C ASP A 273 18.35 -3.49 22.12
N ARG A 274 18.50 -4.32 23.15
CA ARG A 274 19.77 -4.96 23.51
C ARG A 274 20.23 -6.01 22.48
N PHE A 275 19.33 -6.41 21.58
CA PHE A 275 19.53 -7.41 20.54
C PHE A 275 19.42 -6.83 19.12
N TYR A 276 19.41 -5.50 18.97
CA TYR A 276 19.56 -4.89 17.65
C TYR A 276 20.82 -5.43 16.97
N PHE A 277 20.73 -5.81 15.70
CA PHE A 277 21.71 -6.68 15.05
C PHE A 277 23.15 -6.17 15.14
N GLU A 278 23.38 -4.85 15.11
CA GLU A 278 24.73 -4.27 15.21
C GLU A 278 25.40 -4.56 16.57
N VAL A 279 24.62 -4.68 17.64
CA VAL A 279 25.09 -4.92 19.02
C VAL A 279 24.78 -6.31 19.55
N ASP A 280 24.03 -7.13 18.80
CA ASP A 280 23.68 -8.48 19.25
C ASP A 280 24.95 -9.30 19.57
N PRO A 281 25.08 -9.85 20.80
CA PRO A 281 26.27 -10.57 21.21
C PRO A 281 26.37 -11.99 20.61
N VAL A 282 25.30 -12.52 20.02
CA VAL A 282 25.27 -13.84 19.39
C VAL A 282 25.85 -13.79 17.98
N LEU A 283 25.65 -12.67 17.27
CA LEU A 283 26.12 -12.48 15.90
C LEU A 283 27.61 -12.13 15.87
N SER A 284 28.37 -12.82 15.03
CA SER A 284 29.77 -12.51 14.74
C SER A 284 29.90 -11.19 13.97
N ALA A 285 31.09 -10.58 13.98
CA ALA A 285 31.36 -9.36 13.22
C ALA A 285 31.14 -9.55 11.71
N ARG A 286 31.40 -10.76 11.19
CA ARG A 286 31.14 -11.11 9.80
C ARG A 286 29.64 -11.13 9.50
N GLU A 287 28.85 -11.83 10.33
CA GLU A 287 27.40 -11.90 10.14
C GLU A 287 26.74 -10.54 10.22
N LYS A 288 27.19 -9.66 11.13
CA LYS A 288 26.71 -8.27 11.21
C LYS A 288 26.99 -7.50 9.92
N ALA A 289 28.19 -7.66 9.35
CA ALA A 289 28.54 -7.03 8.08
C ALA A 289 27.70 -7.61 6.92
N ASP A 290 27.51 -8.93 6.88
CA ASP A 290 26.72 -9.61 5.86
C ASP A 290 25.23 -9.22 5.94
N ILE A 291 24.68 -9.10 7.16
CA ILE A 291 23.32 -8.60 7.41
C ILE A 291 23.18 -7.17 6.90
N LYS A 292 24.10 -6.28 7.30
CA LYS A 292 24.06 -4.86 6.90
C LYS A 292 24.19 -4.67 5.39
N ALA A 293 24.91 -5.54 4.70
CA ALA A 293 25.09 -5.50 3.26
C ALA A 293 23.95 -6.16 2.46
N THR A 294 23.11 -6.98 3.11
CA THR A 294 22.04 -7.71 2.43
C THR A 294 20.83 -6.81 2.22
N ARG A 295 20.33 -6.80 0.98
CA ARG A 295 19.14 -6.05 0.57
C ARG A 295 17.91 -6.94 0.48
N MET A 296 16.72 -6.35 0.51
CA MET A 296 15.46 -7.08 0.26
C MET A 296 15.46 -7.80 -1.09
N ALA A 297 16.07 -7.21 -2.12
CA ALA A 297 16.26 -7.86 -3.43
C ALA A 297 17.03 -9.19 -3.32
N ASP A 298 18.08 -9.24 -2.48
CA ASP A 298 18.86 -10.45 -2.28
C ASP A 298 18.03 -11.54 -1.60
N ILE A 299 17.20 -11.18 -0.62
CA ILE A 299 16.30 -12.14 0.04
C ILE A 299 15.30 -12.72 -0.96
N ILE A 300 14.72 -11.89 -1.83
CA ILE A 300 13.83 -12.37 -2.91
C ILE A 300 14.59 -13.33 -3.84
N ARG A 301 15.76 -12.96 -4.35
CA ARG A 301 16.55 -13.79 -5.28
C ARG A 301 17.05 -15.10 -4.64
N ARG A 302 17.36 -15.11 -3.34
CA ARG A 302 17.81 -16.32 -2.61
C ARG A 302 16.69 -17.35 -2.42
N ASN A 303 15.43 -16.91 -2.39
CA ASN A 303 14.28 -17.73 -1.97
C ASN A 303 13.20 -17.88 -3.05
N THR A 304 13.47 -17.40 -4.25
CA THR A 304 12.60 -17.48 -5.42
C THR A 304 13.42 -17.73 -6.69
N GLY A 305 12.76 -17.97 -7.81
CA GLY A 305 13.40 -18.01 -9.12
C GLY A 305 13.58 -16.64 -9.77
N ILE A 306 13.21 -15.54 -9.12
CA ILE A 306 13.18 -14.20 -9.73
C ILE A 306 14.61 -13.63 -9.84
N THR A 307 14.94 -13.04 -10.99
CA THR A 307 16.27 -12.46 -11.26
C THR A 307 16.24 -11.01 -11.75
N PHE A 308 15.16 -10.56 -12.39
CA PHE A 308 15.11 -9.29 -13.14
C PHE A 308 14.83 -8.03 -12.29
N ILE A 309 14.50 -8.18 -11.01
CA ILE A 309 14.15 -7.06 -10.12
C ILE A 309 15.34 -6.13 -9.86
N SER A 310 15.08 -4.85 -9.56
CA SER A 310 16.11 -3.89 -9.13
C SER A 310 16.67 -4.26 -7.75
N ASP A 311 17.90 -3.81 -7.46
CA ASP A 311 18.50 -3.92 -6.12
C ASP A 311 17.86 -2.97 -5.10
N HIS A 312 17.09 -1.99 -5.57
CA HIS A 312 16.40 -0.98 -4.75
C HIS A 312 14.88 -1.17 -4.79
N VAL A 313 14.38 -2.32 -4.33
CA VAL A 313 12.96 -2.74 -4.49
C VAL A 313 11.89 -1.84 -3.85
N PHE A 314 12.27 -0.90 -2.98
CA PHE A 314 11.36 0.09 -2.40
C PHE A 314 11.26 1.39 -3.24
N LYS A 315 12.00 1.47 -4.34
CA LYS A 315 11.94 2.57 -5.31
C LYS A 315 11.57 1.98 -6.66
N VAL A 316 10.47 2.47 -7.22
CA VAL A 316 10.17 2.20 -8.62
C VAL A 316 11.05 3.13 -9.44
N GLU A 317 11.97 2.57 -10.22
CA GLU A 317 12.71 3.35 -11.20
C GLU A 317 11.73 3.84 -12.25
N GLU A 318 11.70 5.16 -12.50
CA GLU A 318 10.98 5.68 -13.67
C GLU A 318 11.58 4.99 -14.89
N ALA A 319 10.79 4.13 -15.55
CA ALA A 319 11.16 3.65 -16.86
C ALA A 319 11.47 4.89 -17.69
N SER A 320 12.70 5.00 -18.19
CA SER A 320 13.05 6.02 -19.17
C SER A 320 12.15 5.79 -20.38
N THR A 321 10.99 6.45 -20.38
CA THR A 321 9.97 6.33 -21.40
C THR A 321 10.47 7.11 -22.61
N SER A 322 11.37 6.49 -23.38
CA SER A 322 11.65 6.90 -24.75
C SER A 322 10.53 6.45 -25.71
N VAL A 323 9.29 6.42 -25.22
CA VAL A 323 8.08 6.42 -26.06
C VAL A 323 7.26 7.60 -25.60
N ALA A 324 7.66 8.76 -26.11
CA ALA A 324 6.83 9.95 -26.09
C ALA A 324 5.56 9.67 -26.92
N THR A 325 4.49 9.31 -26.24
CA THR A 325 3.15 9.75 -26.63
C THR A 325 2.52 10.28 -25.36
N THR A 326 2.66 11.59 -25.15
CA THR A 326 1.79 12.36 -24.25
C THR A 326 0.36 12.18 -24.74
N LEU A 327 -0.33 11.15 -24.27
CA LEU A 327 -1.78 11.12 -24.27
C LEU A 327 -2.19 12.00 -23.09
N THR A 328 -2.80 13.15 -23.39
CA THR A 328 -3.52 13.94 -22.39
C THR A 328 -4.62 13.05 -21.82
N SER A 329 -4.47 12.62 -20.57
CA SER A 329 -5.46 11.78 -19.89
C SER A 329 -6.74 12.60 -19.68
N LEU A 330 -7.78 12.26 -20.41
CA LEU A 330 -9.08 12.89 -20.27
C LEU A 330 -9.79 12.28 -19.05
N ASN A 331 -10.08 13.08 -18.03
CA ASN A 331 -10.70 12.60 -16.79
C ASN A 331 -12.18 12.26 -17.05
N VAL A 332 -12.46 10.98 -17.30
CA VAL A 332 -13.82 10.45 -17.39
C VAL A 332 -14.22 9.94 -16.01
N SER A 333 -15.31 10.50 -15.45
CA SER A 333 -15.84 10.04 -14.16
C SER A 333 -17.21 9.41 -14.32
N ILE A 334 -17.39 8.25 -13.72
CA ILE A 334 -18.66 7.52 -13.66
C ILE A 334 -19.14 7.58 -12.22
N TYR A 335 -20.18 8.37 -11.97
CA TYR A 335 -20.80 8.43 -10.65
C TYR A 335 -22.32 8.65 -10.75
N PRO A 336 -23.14 7.82 -10.08
CA PRO A 336 -22.78 6.57 -9.40
C PRO A 336 -22.50 5.42 -10.40
N ASN A 337 -21.81 4.37 -9.95
CA ASN A 337 -21.71 3.11 -10.69
C ASN A 337 -23.14 2.58 -10.97
N PRO A 338 -23.50 2.23 -12.22
CA PRO A 338 -24.91 2.06 -12.59
C PRO A 338 -25.57 0.89 -11.85
N ALA A 339 -26.68 1.20 -11.19
CA ALA A 339 -27.65 0.24 -10.67
C ALA A 339 -28.92 0.20 -11.53
N SER A 340 -28.92 0.89 -12.66
CA SER A 340 -29.98 1.02 -13.65
C SER A 340 -29.47 0.64 -15.03
N GLU A 341 -30.39 0.49 -16.00
CA GLU A 341 -30.05 0.20 -17.40
C GLU A 341 -29.44 1.39 -18.16
N GLU A 342 -29.20 2.50 -17.46
CA GLU A 342 -28.64 3.73 -18.01
C GLU A 342 -27.39 4.10 -17.21
N LEU A 343 -26.29 4.34 -17.92
CA LEU A 343 -24.99 4.78 -17.40
C LEU A 343 -24.85 6.29 -17.62
N HIS A 344 -24.55 7.02 -16.55
CA HIS A 344 -24.33 8.48 -16.60
C HIS A 344 -22.83 8.77 -16.49
N ILE A 345 -22.32 9.54 -17.45
CA ILE A 345 -20.91 9.89 -17.56
C ILE A 345 -20.80 11.40 -17.45
N ASN A 346 -19.97 11.88 -16.52
CA ASN A 346 -19.67 13.29 -16.38
C ASN A 346 -18.35 13.59 -17.09
N LEU A 347 -18.42 14.42 -18.12
CA LEU A 347 -17.24 14.96 -18.81
C LEU A 347 -16.98 16.37 -18.24
N PRO A 348 -15.73 16.71 -17.86
CA PRO A 348 -15.40 18.06 -17.39
C PRO A 348 -15.81 19.12 -18.43
N ALA A 349 -16.37 20.24 -17.97
CA ALA A 349 -16.92 21.30 -18.82
C ALA A 349 -15.90 21.92 -19.81
N GLU A 350 -14.61 21.72 -19.57
CA GLU A 350 -13.51 22.22 -20.40
C GLU A 350 -13.03 21.21 -21.46
N THR A 351 -13.63 20.02 -21.53
CA THR A 351 -13.25 18.98 -22.50
C THR A 351 -13.68 19.38 -23.91
N PRO A 352 -12.76 19.62 -24.86
CA PRO A 352 -13.13 19.89 -26.25
C PRO A 352 -13.57 18.58 -26.92
N ILE A 353 -14.88 18.33 -27.00
CA ILE A 353 -15.42 17.16 -27.71
C ILE A 353 -15.56 17.53 -29.19
N HIS A 354 -14.78 16.90 -30.06
CA HIS A 354 -14.81 17.17 -31.51
C HIS A 354 -15.90 16.36 -32.23
N ASP A 355 -16.29 16.83 -33.42
CA ASP A 355 -17.22 16.12 -34.31
C ASP A 355 -16.63 14.75 -34.69
N GLY A 356 -17.19 13.68 -34.13
CA GLY A 356 -16.73 12.30 -34.36
C GLY A 356 -16.24 11.55 -33.12
N ALA A 357 -16.27 12.17 -31.93
CA ALA A 357 -15.92 11.49 -30.69
C ALA A 357 -16.84 10.27 -30.41
N MET A 358 -16.23 9.17 -29.96
CA MET A 358 -16.93 7.92 -29.69
C MET A 358 -16.67 7.44 -28.26
N LEU A 359 -17.70 6.88 -27.62
CA LEU A 359 -17.58 6.11 -26.39
C LEU A 359 -17.63 4.63 -26.72
N GLN A 360 -16.57 3.92 -26.35
CA GLN A 360 -16.42 2.49 -26.50
C GLN A 360 -16.65 1.81 -25.15
N ILE A 361 -17.44 0.73 -25.13
CA ILE A 361 -17.56 -0.14 -23.96
C ILE A 361 -16.97 -1.50 -24.33
N ALA A 362 -15.92 -1.90 -23.63
CA ALA A 362 -15.31 -3.23 -23.77
C ALA A 362 -15.37 -3.99 -22.44
N ASP A 363 -15.42 -5.32 -22.49
CA ASP A 363 -15.17 -6.13 -21.30
C ASP A 363 -13.66 -6.31 -21.04
N GLN A 364 -13.32 -6.95 -19.92
CA GLN A 364 -11.94 -7.20 -19.51
C GLN A 364 -11.14 -8.09 -20.49
N THR A 365 -11.80 -8.77 -21.42
CA THR A 365 -11.14 -9.58 -22.45
C THR A 365 -10.86 -8.78 -23.73
N GLY A 366 -11.22 -7.49 -23.74
CA GLY A 366 -11.07 -6.60 -24.89
C GLY A 366 -12.20 -6.73 -25.92
N ILE A 367 -13.25 -7.50 -25.64
CA ILE A 367 -14.41 -7.59 -26.54
C ILE A 367 -15.25 -6.33 -26.39
N ILE A 368 -15.49 -5.67 -27.52
CA ILE A 368 -16.28 -4.44 -27.60
C ILE A 368 -17.77 -4.78 -27.62
N HIS A 369 -18.51 -4.32 -26.62
CA HIS A 369 -19.95 -4.53 -26.49
C HIS A 369 -20.78 -3.36 -27.03
N ALA A 370 -20.24 -2.14 -26.98
CA ALA A 370 -20.90 -0.96 -27.53
C ALA A 370 -19.89 0.06 -28.06
N LEU A 371 -20.31 0.81 -29.07
CA LEU A 371 -19.59 1.96 -29.60
C LEU A 371 -20.63 3.04 -29.93
N VAL A 372 -20.61 4.15 -29.22
CA VAL A 372 -21.68 5.15 -29.21
C VAL A 372 -21.12 6.53 -29.57
N PRO A 373 -21.67 7.24 -30.58
CA PRO A 373 -21.29 8.62 -30.85
C PRO A 373 -21.63 9.52 -29.67
N VAL A 374 -20.71 10.41 -29.30
CA VAL A 374 -20.96 11.38 -28.23
C VAL A 374 -21.84 12.51 -28.75
N GLY A 375 -23.11 12.53 -28.35
CA GLY A 375 -24.04 13.64 -28.60
C GLY A 375 -23.96 14.68 -27.49
N TYR A 376 -23.88 15.96 -27.85
CA TYR A 376 -23.74 17.06 -26.88
C TYR A 376 -25.03 17.27 -26.07
N HIS A 377 -24.97 17.10 -24.75
CA HIS A 377 -25.96 17.65 -23.83
C HIS A 377 -25.40 18.93 -23.19
N PRO A 378 -26.18 20.03 -23.10
CA PRO A 378 -25.71 21.33 -22.59
C PRO A 378 -25.20 21.32 -21.14
N ASP A 379 -25.41 20.24 -20.40
CA ASP A 379 -25.05 20.07 -18.99
C ASP A 379 -23.74 19.28 -18.78
N GLY A 380 -23.05 18.87 -19.85
CA GLY A 380 -21.80 18.10 -19.76
C GLY A 380 -21.97 16.62 -19.41
N THR A 381 -23.21 16.11 -19.44
CA THR A 381 -23.51 14.70 -19.13
C THR A 381 -23.74 13.88 -20.39
N VAL A 382 -23.19 12.67 -20.44
CA VAL A 382 -23.48 11.69 -21.50
C VAL A 382 -24.21 10.50 -20.89
N ARG A 383 -25.32 10.10 -21.52
CA ARG A 383 -26.15 8.98 -21.06
C ARG A 383 -26.03 7.83 -22.06
N LEU A 384 -25.70 6.65 -21.56
CA LEU A 384 -25.59 5.43 -22.36
C LEU A 384 -26.57 4.38 -21.88
N ASP A 385 -27.36 3.82 -22.81
CA ASP A 385 -28.16 2.62 -22.54
C ASP A 385 -27.22 1.41 -22.47
N ILE A 386 -27.16 0.78 -21.30
CA ILE A 386 -26.37 -0.41 -21.03
C ILE A 386 -27.23 -1.65 -20.83
N SER A 387 -28.52 -1.61 -21.17
CA SER A 387 -29.49 -2.70 -20.99
C SER A 387 -29.05 -4.04 -21.53
N ARG A 388 -28.27 -4.02 -22.62
CA ARG A 388 -27.79 -5.22 -23.32
C ARG A 388 -26.49 -5.80 -22.75
N LEU A 389 -25.80 -5.07 -21.87
CA LEU A 389 -24.61 -5.58 -21.21
C LEU A 389 -25.02 -6.63 -20.16
N PRO A 390 -24.32 -7.76 -20.08
CA PRO A 390 -24.47 -8.68 -18.95
C PRO A 390 -24.20 -8.00 -17.59
N SER A 391 -25.08 -8.24 -16.62
CA SER A 391 -24.88 -7.82 -15.23
C SER A 391 -23.76 -8.61 -14.53
N GLN A 392 -23.28 -8.06 -13.41
CA GLN A 392 -22.18 -8.56 -12.58
C GLN A 392 -20.85 -8.71 -13.33
N ARG A 393 -20.59 -7.81 -14.29
CA ARG A 393 -19.34 -7.77 -15.06
C ARG A 393 -18.71 -6.37 -15.05
N VAL A 394 -17.39 -6.35 -15.14
CA VAL A 394 -16.59 -5.14 -15.27
C VAL A 394 -16.47 -4.77 -16.73
N TYR A 395 -16.68 -3.50 -17.02
CA TYR A 395 -16.54 -2.91 -18.34
C TYR A 395 -15.59 -1.72 -18.28
N VAL A 396 -14.77 -1.59 -19.33
CA VAL A 396 -13.96 -0.41 -19.60
C VAL A 396 -14.76 0.47 -20.53
N LEU A 397 -15.06 1.68 -20.08
CA LEU A 397 -15.56 2.75 -20.92
C LEU A 397 -14.35 3.56 -21.41
N THR A 398 -14.19 3.71 -22.72
CA THR A 398 -13.13 4.49 -23.33
C THR A 398 -13.74 5.58 -24.19
N LEU A 399 -13.47 6.84 -23.87
CA LEU A 399 -13.73 7.97 -24.74
C LEU A 399 -12.58 8.11 -25.73
N ILE A 400 -12.91 8.09 -27.03
CA ILE A 400 -11.98 8.26 -28.14
C ILE A 400 -12.31 9.59 -28.81
N ASN A 401 -11.41 10.57 -28.68
CA ASN A 401 -11.57 11.92 -29.24
C ASN A 401 -10.31 12.31 -30.02
N ASP A 402 -10.31 12.10 -31.33
CA ASP A 402 -9.18 12.28 -32.26
C ASP A 402 -7.87 11.55 -31.86
N GLN A 403 -7.15 12.06 -30.86
CA GLN A 403 -5.90 11.53 -30.29
C GLN A 403 -5.91 11.47 -28.75
N GLU A 404 -6.97 11.94 -28.09
CA GLU A 404 -7.12 11.90 -26.64
C GLU A 404 -7.96 10.71 -26.22
N ILE A 405 -7.48 9.98 -25.23
CA ILE A 405 -8.15 8.79 -24.68
C ILE A 405 -8.36 9.01 -23.19
N GLY A 406 -9.61 8.98 -22.76
CA GLY A 406 -10.00 8.90 -21.36
C GLY A 406 -10.69 7.58 -21.10
N SER A 407 -10.34 6.89 -20.02
CA SER A 407 -11.00 5.63 -19.66
C SER A 407 -11.51 5.64 -18.23
N ALA A 408 -12.62 4.94 -18.02
CA ALA A 408 -13.21 4.72 -16.71
C ALA A 408 -13.75 3.29 -16.62
N LEU A 409 -13.56 2.66 -15.47
CA LEU A 409 -14.14 1.36 -15.18
C LEU A 409 -15.52 1.52 -14.57
N PHE A 410 -16.45 0.66 -14.97
CA PHE A 410 -17.73 0.51 -14.27
C PHE A 410 -18.13 -0.96 -14.19
N VAL A 411 -18.97 -1.27 -13.20
CA VAL A 411 -19.56 -2.59 -13.04
C VAL A 411 -21.05 -2.46 -13.27
N LYS A 412 -21.56 -3.10 -14.33
CA LYS A 412 -23.02 -3.22 -14.48
C LYS A 412 -23.50 -4.20 -13.43
N ARG A 413 -24.30 -3.72 -12.46
CA ARG A 413 -24.81 -4.57 -11.37
C ARG A 413 -25.94 -5.50 -11.80
#